data_AF-A0A929TDJ5-F1
#
_entry.id   AF-A0A929TDJ5-F1
#
_cell.length_a   1.000
_cell.length_b   1.000
_cell.length_c   1.000
_cell.angle_alpha   90.00
_cell.angle_beta   90.00
_cell.angle_gamma   90.00
#
_symmetry.space_group_name_H-M   'P 1'
#
loop_
_entity.id
_entity.type
_entity.pdbx_description
1 polymer ?
#
loop_
_entity_poly.entity_id
_entity_poly.type
_entity_poly.pdbx_seq_one_letter_code
_entity_poly.pdbx_strand_id
1 'polypeptide(L)'
;MSIKQVVRALLAGAVLLLALCALSFMALHGSIKKLIAAQENYTDSLKLAEELRQSSDDLTNFARLYAQTGNEKYKEIYMDIVNI
;
A
#
# COMPACT_ATOMS: atom_id res chain seq x y z
N MET A 1 -34.68 -7.23 -46.15
CA MET A 1 -33.28 -7.01 -45.74
C MET A 1 -32.47 -8.24 -46.16
N SER A 2 -31.39 -8.09 -46.92
CA SER A 2 -30.65 -9.27 -47.43
C SER A 2 -29.87 -9.93 -46.28
N ILE A 3 -29.86 -11.26 -46.21
CA ILE A 3 -29.16 -12.06 -45.18
C ILE A 3 -27.70 -11.58 -44.97
N LYS A 4 -27.03 -11.15 -46.05
CA LYS A 4 -25.66 -10.61 -46.02
C LYS A 4 -25.53 -9.33 -45.20
N GLN A 5 -26.55 -8.47 -45.16
CA GLN A 5 -26.55 -7.22 -44.38
C GLN A 5 -26.69 -7.49 -42.89
N VAL A 6 -27.55 -8.44 -42.52
CA VAL A 6 -27.75 -8.87 -41.12
C VAL A 6 -26.47 -9.48 -40.56
N VAL A 7 -25.80 -10.37 -41.33
CA VAL A 7 -24.53 -10.98 -40.92
C VAL A 7 -23.42 -9.92 -40.72
N ARG A 8 -23.31 -8.93 -41.61
CA ARG A 8 -22.33 -7.84 -41.46
C ARG A 8 -22.60 -6.99 -40.22
N ALA A 9 -23.87 -6.68 -39.94
CA ALA A 9 -24.25 -5.91 -38.75
C ALA A 9 -23.90 -6.66 -37.45
N LEU A 10 -24.17 -7.98 -37.41
CA LEU A 10 -23.80 -8.83 -36.28
C LEU A 10 -22.28 -8.88 -36.05
N LEU A 11 -21.49 -9.05 -37.12
CA LEU A 11 -20.03 -9.04 -37.03
C LEU A 11 -19.48 -7.70 -36.54
N ALA A 12 -20.01 -6.58 -37.05
CA ALA A 12 -19.63 -5.25 -36.60
C ALA A 12 -19.95 -5.04 -35.11
N GLY A 13 -21.13 -5.49 -34.66
CA GLY A 13 -21.51 -5.47 -33.25
C GLY A 13 -20.58 -6.29 -32.37
N ALA A 14 -20.19 -7.49 -32.81
CA ALA A 14 -19.25 -8.35 -32.09
C ALA A 14 -17.86 -7.70 -31.97
N VAL A 15 -17.34 -7.09 -33.04
CA VAL A 15 -16.06 -6.36 -33.01
C VAL A 15 -16.12 -5.17 -32.06
N LEU A 16 -17.23 -4.43 -32.06
CA LEU A 16 -17.42 -3.28 -31.18
C LEU A 16 -17.47 -3.70 -29.70
N LEU A 17 -18.18 -4.80 -29.40
CA LEU A 17 -18.20 -5.37 -28.05
C LEU A 17 -16.81 -5.85 -27.61
N LEU A 18 -16.03 -6.49 -28.48
CA LEU A 18 -14.67 -6.90 -28.16
C LEU A 18 -13.76 -5.69 -27.89
N ALA A 19 -13.89 -4.62 -28.68
CA ALA A 19 -13.15 -3.39 -28.47
C ALA A 19 -13.50 -2.72 -27.13
N LEU A 20 -14.79 -2.68 -26.77
CA LEU A 20 -15.25 -2.20 -25.47
C LEU A 20 -14.67 -3.03 -24.32
N CYS A 21 -14.74 -4.36 -24.40
CA CYS A 21 -14.18 -5.25 -23.39
C CYS A 21 -12.67 -5.03 -23.22
N ALA A 22 -11.92 -4.91 -24.32
CA ALA A 22 -10.49 -4.64 -24.28
C ALA A 22 -10.18 -3.30 -23.60
N LEU A 23 -10.95 -2.26 -23.90
CA LEU A 23 -10.80 -0.93 -23.30
C LEU A 23 -11.12 -0.94 -21.80
N SER A 24 -12.20 -1.62 -21.41
CA SER A 24 -12.55 -1.82 -19.99
C SER A 24 -11.47 -2.60 -19.25
N PHE A 25 -10.89 -3.63 -19.87
CA PHE A 25 -9.81 -4.41 -19.28
C PHE A 25 -8.54 -3.56 -19.06
N MET A 26 -8.16 -2.74 -20.04
CA MET A 26 -7.02 -1.82 -19.89
C MET A 26 -7.26 -0.79 -18.77
N ALA A 27 -8.46 -0.22 -18.71
CA ALA A 27 -8.83 0.72 -17.66
C ALA A 27 -8.80 0.06 -16.27
N LEU A 28 -9.35 -1.15 -16.14
CA LEU A 28 -9.35 -1.91 -14.89
C LEU A 28 -7.92 -2.24 -14.44
N HIS A 29 -7.06 -2.70 -15.36
CA HIS A 29 -5.68 -3.02 -15.04
C HIS A 29 -4.89 -1.80 -14.55
N GLY A 30 -5.13 -0.62 -15.14
CA GLY A 30 -4.58 0.64 -14.65
C GLY A 30 -5.04 0.98 -13.23
N SER A 31 -6.33 0.78 -12.94
CA SER A 31 -6.90 1.01 -11.61
C SER A 31 -6.37 0.05 -10.56
N ILE A 32 -6.21 -1.24 -10.90
CA ILE A 32 -5.65 -2.26 -10.01
C ILE A 32 -4.21 -1.89 -9.63
N LYS A 33 -3.37 -1.48 -10.59
CA LYS A 33 -2.00 -1.07 -10.28
C LYS A 33 -1.94 0.12 -9.31
N LYS A 34 -2.80 1.11 -9.50
CA LYS A 34 -2.90 2.26 -8.58
C LYS A 34 -3.37 1.83 -7.19
N LEU A 35 -4.33 0.91 -7.12
CA LEU A 35 -4.83 0.38 -5.86
C LEU A 35 -3.73 -0.38 -5.10
N ILE A 36 -2.98 -1.25 -5.79
CA ILE A 36 -1.86 -1.98 -5.19
C ILE A 36 -0.80 -1.01 -4.67
N ALA A 37 -0.37 -0.04 -5.47
CA ALA A 37 0.63 0.94 -5.04
C ALA A 37 0.16 1.78 -3.83
N ALA A 38 -1.13 2.18 -3.81
CA ALA A 38 -1.70 2.87 -2.66
C ALA A 38 -1.75 1.99 -1.40
N GLN A 39 -2.08 0.70 -1.56
CA GLN A 39 -2.10 -0.27 -0.47
C GLN A 39 -0.70 -0.55 0.09
N GLU A 40 0.31 -0.68 -0.78
CA GLU A 40 1.71 -0.83 -0.39
C GLU A 40 2.17 0.39 0.41
N ASN A 41 1.96 1.60 -0.13
CA ASN A 41 2.29 2.85 0.58
C ASN A 41 1.59 2.96 1.94
N TYR A 42 0.30 2.61 2.01
CA TYR A 42 -0.44 2.62 3.26
C TYR A 42 0.14 1.62 4.27
N THR A 43 0.47 0.41 3.82
CA THR A 43 1.06 -0.64 4.66
C THR A 43 2.43 -0.23 5.20
N ASP A 44 3.28 0.32 4.34
CA ASP A 44 4.61 0.83 4.72
C ASP A 44 4.49 2.00 5.70
N SER A 45 3.53 2.90 5.47
CA SER A 45 3.27 4.02 6.38
C SER A 45 2.83 3.55 7.77
N LEU A 46 1.95 2.53 7.83
CA LEU A 46 1.54 1.93 9.09
C LEU A 46 2.70 1.25 9.81
N LYS A 47 3.54 0.52 9.07
CA LYS A 47 4.72 -0.13 9.64
C LYS A 47 5.68 0.90 10.26
N LEU A 48 5.98 1.97 9.52
CA LEU A 48 6.84 3.05 10.01
C LEU A 48 6.23 3.74 11.24
N ALA A 49 4.92 3.99 11.22
CA ALA A 49 4.21 4.58 12.35
C ALA A 49 4.31 3.69 13.60
N GLU A 50 4.21 2.38 13.43
CA GLU A 50 4.33 1.41 14.52
C GLU A 50 5.77 1.31 15.05
N GLU A 51 6.78 1.28 14.18
CA GLU A 51 8.19 1.32 14.57
C GLU A 51 8.51 2.60 15.36
N LEU A 52 7.99 3.75 14.92
CA LEU A 52 8.14 5.02 15.62
C LEU A 52 7.47 4.99 17.01
N ARG A 53 6.23 4.48 17.08
CA ARG A 53 5.50 4.35 18.34
C ARG A 53 6.26 3.44 19.31
N GLN A 54 6.73 2.29 18.85
CA GLN A 54 7.50 1.35 19.65
C GLN A 54 8.79 1.98 20.17
N SER A 55 9.55 2.67 19.30
CA SER A 55 10.78 3.39 19.70
C SER A 55 10.48 4.44 20.78
N SER A 56 9.41 5.22 20.62
CA SER A 56 8.98 6.21 21.62
C SER A 56 8.61 5.57 22.97
N ASP A 57 7.91 4.44 22.94
CA ASP A 57 7.55 3.68 24.15
C ASP A 57 8.81 3.12 24.84
N ASP A 58 9.75 2.57 24.06
CA ASP A 58 11.03 2.05 24.55
C ASP A 58 11.88 3.16 25.19
N LEU A 59 12.01 4.32 24.52
CA LEU A 59 12.68 5.51 25.05
C LEU A 59 12.07 5.94 26.40
N THR A 60 10.74 5.99 26.48
CA THR A 60 10.03 6.36 27.71
C THR A 60 10.28 5.35 28.83
N ASN A 61 10.29 4.06 28.50
CA ASN A 61 10.53 2.98 29.45
C ASN A 61 11.97 3.02 29.99
N PHE A 62 12.98 3.14 29.13
CA PHE A 62 14.38 3.19 29.56
C PHE A 62 14.72 4.46 30.34
N ALA A 63 14.15 5.61 29.97
CA ALA A 63 14.27 6.83 30.77
C ALA A 63 13.70 6.64 32.19
N ARG A 64 12.54 5.99 32.31
CA ARG A 64 11.92 5.69 33.61
C ARG A 64 12.75 4.71 34.43
N LEU A 65 13.26 3.64 33.82
CA LEU A 65 14.13 2.66 34.48
C LEU A 65 15.41 3.31 34.99
N TYR A 66 16.04 4.19 34.21
CA TYR A 66 17.20 4.95 34.65
C TYR A 66 16.85 5.85 35.85
N ALA A 67 15.76 6.62 35.76
CA ALA A 67 15.35 7.52 36.84
C ALA A 67 15.02 6.76 38.14
N GLN A 68 14.45 5.56 38.05
CA GLN A 68 14.08 4.76 39.22
C GLN A 68 15.28 4.03 39.85
N THR A 69 16.20 3.51 39.04
CA THR A 69 17.27 2.62 39.51
C THR A 69 18.64 3.29 39.60
N GLY A 70 18.85 4.40 38.89
CA GLY A 70 20.17 5.03 38.72
C GLY A 70 21.16 4.20 37.91
N ASN A 71 20.75 3.08 37.30
CA ASN A 71 21.64 2.18 36.59
C ASN A 71 21.96 2.72 35.19
N GLU A 72 23.23 3.10 34.97
CA GLU A 72 23.73 3.72 33.74
C GLU A 72 23.47 2.89 32.47
N LYS A 73 23.35 1.56 32.59
CA LYS A 73 22.99 0.68 31.47
C LYS A 73 21.69 1.12 30.77
N TYR A 74 20.68 1.56 31.53
CA TYR A 74 19.41 2.00 30.92
C TYR A 74 19.56 3.32 30.16
N LYS A 75 20.49 4.18 30.58
CA LYS A 75 20.83 5.41 29.87
C LYS A 75 21.61 5.11 28.58
N GLU A 76 22.52 4.14 28.61
CA GLU A 76 23.21 3.67 27.40
C GLU A 76 22.21 3.17 26.36
N ILE A 77 21.29 2.28 26.75
CA ILE A 77 20.26 1.75 25.83
C ILE A 77 19.36 2.86 25.28
N TYR A 78 18.97 3.84 26.12
CA TYR A 78 18.21 5.01 25.65
C TYR A 78 18.99 5.77 24.56
N MET A 79 20.27 6.04 24.79
CA MET A 79 21.11 6.76 23.84
C MET A 79 21.32 5.96 22.55
N ASP A 80 21.43 4.64 22.64
CA ASP A 80 21.52 3.77 21.47
C ASP A 80 20.27 3.92 20.59
N ILE A 81 19.07 3.95 21.18
CA ILE A 81 17.82 4.13 20.43
C ILE A 81 17.74 5.53 19.77
N VAL A 82 18.20 6.59 20.44
CA VAL A 82 18.20 7.96 19.89
C VAL A 82 19.20 8.12 18.74
N ASN A 83 20.30 7.36 18.76
CA ASN A 83 21.37 7.46 17.76
C ASN A 83 21.12 6.63 16.49
N ILE A 84 20.02 5.86 16.44
CA ILE A 84 19.55 5.14 15.24
C ILE A 84 18.84 6.11 14.29
#